data_AF-A0AAU4GI66-F1
#
_entry.id   AF-A0AAU4GI66-F1
#
_cell.length_a   1.000
_cell.length_b   1.000
_cell.length_c   1.000
_cell.angle_alpha   90.00
_cell.angle_beta   90.00
_cell.angle_gamma   90.00
#
_symmetry.space_group_name_H-M   'P 1'
#
loop_
_entity.id
_entity.type
_entity.pdbx_description
1 polymer ?
#
loop_
_entity_poly.entity_id
_entity_poly.type
_entity_poly.pdbx_seq_one_letter_code
_entity_poly.pdbx_strand_id
1 'polypeptide(L)'
;MWDGVTYAAPDASGTAANFVEARGQSLLVPAGRHATVRLVGSSHSGPVTTTLTAHYTDGSSAALGVTLGDWAGSTPAGSTVVLDLPHRIKAGSGVDGPPVRLFGTQAALDSGKTLQSLSLPNDPRAELYAITLA
;
A
#
# COMPACT_ATOMS: atom_id res chain seq x y z
N MET A 1 -14.60 -2.84 2.64
CA MET A 1 -14.06 -3.75 3.67
C MET A 1 -13.20 -4.77 2.97
N TRP A 2 -12.01 -5.06 3.49
CA TRP A 2 -11.13 -6.10 2.95
C TRP A 2 -10.51 -6.86 4.12
N ASP A 3 -10.63 -8.19 4.09
CA ASP A 3 -10.14 -9.11 5.12
C ASP A 3 -10.53 -8.72 6.56
N GLY A 4 -11.81 -8.38 6.75
CA GLY A 4 -12.37 -7.97 8.04
C GLY A 4 -12.02 -6.54 8.47
N VAL A 5 -11.21 -5.80 7.71
CA VAL A 5 -10.80 -4.42 8.01
C VAL A 5 -11.60 -3.43 7.16
N THR A 6 -12.08 -2.36 7.80
CA THR A 6 -12.70 -1.23 7.10
C THR A 6 -11.65 -0.17 6.82
N TYR A 7 -11.51 0.20 5.55
CA TYR A 7 -10.63 1.26 5.08
C TYR A 7 -11.46 2.47 4.68
N ALA A 8 -11.05 3.66 5.10
CA ALA A 8 -11.64 4.91 4.64
C ALA A 8 -11.15 5.18 3.22
N ALA A 9 -12.06 5.51 2.31
CA ALA A 9 -11.68 6.01 1.00
C ALA A 9 -11.03 7.40 1.16
N PRO A 10 -10.03 7.75 0.34
CA PRO A 10 -9.40 9.07 0.40
C PRO A 10 -10.39 10.18 0.06
N ASP A 11 -10.19 11.38 0.60
CA ASP A 11 -11.01 12.52 0.23
C ASP A 11 -10.72 12.96 -1.21
N ALA A 12 -11.73 12.88 -2.07
CA ALA A 12 -11.64 13.20 -3.48
C ALA A 12 -11.75 14.71 -3.79
N SER A 13 -11.90 15.57 -2.78
CA SER A 13 -11.92 17.04 -2.95
C SER A 13 -10.61 17.63 -3.48
N GLY A 14 -9.52 16.85 -3.44
CA GLY A 14 -8.27 17.12 -4.16
C GLY A 14 -7.22 17.93 -3.40
N THR A 15 -7.51 18.38 -2.17
CA THR A 15 -6.54 19.13 -1.34
C THR A 15 -6.03 18.37 -0.12
N ALA A 16 -6.67 17.25 0.21
CA ALA A 16 -6.27 16.41 1.33
C ALA A 16 -5.00 15.61 1.01
N ALA A 17 -4.13 15.46 2.01
CA ALA A 17 -3.08 14.45 1.97
C ALA A 17 -3.73 13.06 2.05
N ASN A 18 -3.55 12.26 0.99
CA ASN A 18 -4.33 11.05 0.78
C ASN A 18 -3.49 9.77 0.70
N PHE A 19 -2.18 9.89 0.48
CA PHE A 19 -1.26 8.76 0.35
C PHE A 19 0.17 9.17 0.70
N VAL A 20 1.02 8.17 0.87
CA VAL A 20 2.45 8.30 1.09
C VAL A 20 3.19 7.71 -0.11
N GLU A 21 3.99 8.54 -0.77
CA GLU A 21 4.90 8.14 -1.84
C GLU A 21 6.15 7.47 -1.26
N ALA A 22 6.51 6.30 -1.77
CA ALA A 22 7.62 5.52 -1.24
C ALA A 22 8.98 6.08 -1.70
N ARG A 23 9.71 6.70 -0.77
CA ARG A 23 11.02 7.33 -0.98
C ARG A 23 12.12 6.71 -0.10
N GLY A 24 11.91 5.49 0.37
CA GLY A 24 12.84 4.79 1.28
C GLY A 24 12.67 5.13 2.76
N GLN A 25 11.67 5.92 3.13
CA GLN A 25 11.42 6.30 4.53
C GLN A 25 10.95 5.13 5.39
N SER A 26 11.24 5.23 6.69
CA SER A 26 10.71 4.31 7.70
C SER A 26 9.44 4.86 8.34
N LEU A 27 8.49 3.96 8.57
CA LEU A 27 7.25 4.18 9.28
C LEU A 27 7.31 3.48 10.63
N LEU A 28 7.15 4.25 11.71
CA LEU A 28 6.90 3.67 13.02
C LEU A 28 5.51 3.06 13.04
N VAL A 29 5.38 1.89 13.65
CA VAL A 29 4.10 1.20 13.80
C VAL A 29 3.88 0.84 15.27
N PRO A 30 2.63 0.56 15.70
CA PRO A 30 2.38 0.06 17.04
C PRO A 30 3.19 -1.21 17.31
N ALA A 31 4.10 -1.13 18.27
CA ALA A 31 4.97 -2.24 18.59
C ALA A 31 4.15 -3.44 19.08
N GLY A 32 4.39 -4.61 18.51
CA GLY A 32 3.61 -5.80 18.82
C GLY A 32 3.98 -7.00 17.98
N ARG A 33 3.45 -8.16 18.37
CA ARG A 33 3.53 -9.37 17.56
C ARG A 33 2.36 -9.39 16.60
N HIS A 34 2.69 -9.45 15.32
CA HIS A 34 1.73 -9.45 14.22
C HIS A 34 2.15 -10.57 13.27
N ALA A 35 1.17 -11.24 12.66
CA ALA A 35 1.42 -12.30 11.68
C ALA A 35 1.39 -11.78 10.25
N THR A 36 0.78 -10.62 9.99
CA THR A 36 0.59 -10.09 8.64
C THR A 36 0.63 -8.57 8.62
N VAL A 37 1.25 -8.02 7.58
CA VAL A 37 1.05 -6.63 7.18
C VAL A 37 0.16 -6.61 5.94
N ARG A 38 -0.88 -5.78 5.98
CA ARG A 38 -1.80 -5.51 4.87
C ARG A 38 -1.57 -4.09 4.38
N LEU A 39 -1.46 -3.93 3.07
CA LEU A 39 -1.24 -2.67 2.39
C LEU A 39 -2.40 -2.41 1.43
N VAL A 40 -2.94 -1.19 1.46
CA VAL A 40 -3.77 -0.66 0.39
C VAL A 40 -2.92 0.34 -0.39
N GLY A 41 -2.77 0.11 -1.68
CA GLY A 41 -1.91 0.93 -2.52
C GLY A 41 -2.13 0.71 -4.01
N SER A 42 -1.46 1.54 -4.78
CA SER A 42 -1.35 1.41 -6.23
C SER A 42 0.01 1.93 -6.66
N SER A 43 0.39 1.69 -7.90
CA SER A 43 1.51 2.36 -8.53
C SER A 43 1.09 3.21 -9.71
N HIS A 44 2.01 4.01 -10.24
CA HIS A 44 1.86 4.67 -11.52
C HIS A 44 3.02 4.30 -12.48
N SER A 45 2.80 4.49 -13.78
CA SER A 45 3.80 4.16 -14.82
C SER A 45 4.16 2.66 -14.85
N GLY A 46 3.16 1.80 -14.64
CA GLY A 46 3.28 0.35 -14.63
C GLY A 46 3.29 -0.25 -13.22
N PRO A 47 3.03 -1.57 -13.11
CA PRO A 47 3.07 -2.27 -11.83
C PRO A 47 4.48 -2.26 -11.22
N VAL A 48 4.54 -2.21 -9.89
CA VAL A 48 5.79 -2.21 -9.12
C VAL A 48 5.83 -3.46 -8.24
N THR A 49 6.81 -4.34 -8.47
CA THR A 49 7.16 -5.43 -7.56
C THR A 49 8.41 -5.03 -6.79
N THR A 50 8.30 -4.99 -5.46
CA THR A 50 9.30 -4.39 -4.58
C THR A 50 9.27 -5.00 -3.19
N THR A 51 10.11 -4.50 -2.28
CA THR A 51 10.31 -5.04 -0.94
C THR A 51 10.03 -3.97 0.12
N LEU A 52 9.19 -4.29 1.10
CA LEU A 52 9.17 -3.60 2.39
C LEU A 52 10.11 -4.31 3.36
N THR A 53 10.74 -3.57 4.26
CA THR A 53 11.59 -4.17 5.30
C THR A 53 10.93 -4.03 6.66
N ALA A 54 10.61 -5.14 7.31
CA ALA A 54 10.19 -5.16 8.70
C ALA A 54 11.40 -5.13 9.63
N HIS A 55 11.37 -4.27 10.64
CA HIS A 55 12.39 -4.20 11.69
C HIS A 55 11.77 -4.59 13.03
N TYR A 56 12.45 -5.51 13.73
CA TYR A 56 11.99 -6.06 14.99
C TYR A 56 12.81 -5.49 16.17
N THR A 57 12.23 -5.51 17.37
CA THR A 57 12.88 -4.95 18.57
C THR A 57 14.13 -5.73 19.02
N ASP A 58 14.34 -6.94 18.51
CA ASP A 58 15.54 -7.75 18.76
C ASP A 58 16.73 -7.33 17.84
N GLY A 59 16.53 -6.32 16.99
CA GLY A 59 17.52 -5.84 16.03
C GLY A 59 17.55 -6.60 14.71
N SER A 60 16.76 -7.67 14.55
CA SER A 60 16.63 -8.38 13.29
C SER A 60 15.67 -7.68 12.31
N SER A 61 15.77 -8.03 11.03
CA SER A 61 14.86 -7.55 9.98
C SER A 61 14.42 -8.65 9.04
N ALA A 62 13.31 -8.44 8.32
CA ALA A 62 12.79 -9.32 7.29
C ALA A 62 12.39 -8.55 6.03
N ALA A 63 12.71 -9.12 4.87
CA ALA A 63 12.30 -8.60 3.57
C ALA A 63 10.91 -9.16 3.19
N LEU A 64 9.98 -8.26 2.89
CA LEU A 64 8.59 -8.56 2.57
C LEU A 64 8.33 -8.19 1.11
N GLY A 65 8.29 -9.19 0.23
CA GLY A 65 7.97 -8.98 -1.18
C GLY A 65 6.50 -8.59 -1.37
N VAL A 66 6.25 -7.51 -2.10
CA VAL A 66 4.90 -7.05 -2.45
C VAL A 66 4.85 -6.59 -3.90
N THR A 67 3.65 -6.65 -4.47
CA THR A 67 3.36 -6.06 -5.79
C THR A 67 2.23 -5.06 -5.65
N LEU A 68 2.47 -3.83 -6.12
CA LEU A 68 1.46 -2.79 -6.30
C LEU A 68 1.11 -2.72 -7.78
N GLY A 69 -0.19 -2.77 -8.08
CA GLY A 69 -0.68 -2.67 -9.46
C GLY A 69 -0.73 -1.23 -9.93
N ASP A 70 -0.49 -1.02 -11.22
CA ASP A 70 -0.74 0.29 -11.82
C ASP A 70 -2.22 0.66 -11.62
N TRP A 71 -2.47 1.84 -11.07
CA TRP A 71 -3.80 2.35 -10.74
C TRP A 71 -4.78 2.28 -11.92
N ALA A 72 -4.31 2.42 -13.15
CA ALA A 72 -5.10 2.33 -14.39
C ALA A 72 -4.92 0.98 -15.13
N GLY A 73 -4.17 0.03 -14.55
CA GLY A 73 -3.80 -1.25 -15.15
C GLY A 73 -4.48 -2.46 -14.50
N SER A 74 -4.25 -3.66 -15.05
CA SER A 74 -4.85 -4.92 -14.55
C SER A 74 -4.48 -5.24 -13.10
N THR A 75 -5.37 -5.94 -12.40
CA THR A 75 -5.13 -6.44 -11.03
C THR A 75 -3.94 -7.40 -11.00
N PRO A 76 -2.87 -7.11 -10.23
CA PRO A 76 -1.76 -8.04 -10.06
C PRO A 76 -2.17 -9.36 -9.42
N ALA A 77 -1.45 -10.43 -9.78
CA ALA A 77 -1.60 -11.72 -9.10
C ALA A 77 -1.33 -11.59 -7.59
N GLY A 78 -2.15 -12.25 -6.77
CA GLY A 78 -2.05 -12.18 -5.31
C GLY A 78 -2.57 -10.89 -4.67
N SER A 79 -3.12 -9.96 -5.46
CA SER A 79 -3.77 -8.74 -4.95
C SER A 79 -5.29 -8.81 -5.11
N THR A 80 -6.00 -7.92 -4.41
CA THR A 80 -7.46 -7.76 -4.51
C THR A 80 -7.80 -6.31 -4.85
N VAL A 81 -8.81 -6.06 -5.69
CA VAL A 81 -9.32 -4.70 -5.88
C VAL A 81 -10.10 -4.31 -4.63
N VAL A 82 -9.62 -3.31 -3.88
CA VAL A 82 -10.26 -2.85 -2.63
C VAL A 82 -11.11 -1.59 -2.83
N LEU A 83 -10.80 -0.82 -3.87
CA LEU A 83 -11.60 0.31 -4.32
C LEU A 83 -11.54 0.35 -5.84
N ASP A 84 -12.69 0.44 -6.49
CA ASP A 84 -12.83 0.56 -7.93
C ASP A 84 -13.58 1.86 -8.24
N LEU A 85 -13.01 2.68 -9.12
CA LEU A 85 -13.53 3.99 -9.50
C LEU A 85 -13.73 4.00 -11.02
N PRO A 86 -14.89 4.44 -11.51
CA PRO A 86 -15.24 4.32 -12.93
C PRO A 86 -14.41 5.23 -13.86
N HIS A 87 -13.66 6.19 -13.30
CA HIS A 87 -12.90 7.18 -14.06
C HIS A 87 -11.76 7.77 -13.23
N ARG A 88 -10.88 8.52 -13.91
CA ARG A 88 -9.88 9.41 -13.31
C ARG A 88 -10.25 10.87 -13.50
N ILE A 89 -9.62 11.74 -12.72
CA ILE A 89 -9.70 13.19 -12.94
C ILE A 89 -8.38 13.65 -13.55
N LYS A 90 -8.48 14.35 -14.69
CA LYS A 90 -7.35 14.99 -15.35
C LYS A 90 -7.39 16.49 -15.06
N ALA A 91 -6.32 17.01 -14.48
CA ALA A 91 -6.19 18.43 -14.13
C ALA A 91 -6.50 19.32 -15.35
N GLY A 92 -7.43 20.26 -15.19
CA GLY A 92 -7.87 21.17 -16.24
C GLY A 92 -8.72 20.55 -17.36
N SER A 93 -8.99 19.25 -17.34
CA SER A 93 -9.82 18.56 -18.36
C SER A 93 -11.04 17.83 -17.78
N GLY A 94 -11.13 17.70 -16.45
CA GLY A 94 -12.26 17.06 -15.79
C GLY A 94 -12.16 15.53 -15.80
N VAL A 95 -13.30 14.87 -15.95
CA VAL A 95 -13.43 13.40 -15.96
C VAL A 95 -12.77 12.81 -17.21
N ASP A 96 -11.95 11.78 -17.02
CA ASP A 96 -11.25 11.06 -18.08
C ASP A 96 -11.22 9.55 -17.80
N GLY A 97 -11.03 8.73 -18.84
CA GLY A 97 -10.81 7.29 -18.70
C GLY A 97 -9.31 6.94 -18.63
N PRO A 98 -8.95 5.69 -18.30
CA PRO A 98 -9.82 4.54 -17.99
C PRO A 98 -10.31 4.53 -16.52
N PRO A 99 -11.10 3.52 -16.09
CA PRO A 99 -11.35 3.22 -14.68
C PRO A 99 -10.06 2.98 -13.90
N VAL A 100 -10.11 3.27 -12.60
CA VAL A 100 -8.93 3.27 -11.73
C VAL A 100 -9.18 2.60 -10.40
N ARG A 101 -8.15 1.97 -9.85
CA ARG A 101 -8.27 1.04 -8.74
C ARG A 101 -7.21 1.26 -7.67
N LEU A 102 -7.60 0.98 -6.43
CA LEU A 102 -6.67 0.67 -5.36
C LEU A 102 -6.65 -0.82 -5.11
N PHE A 103 -5.46 -1.35 -4.82
CA PHE A 103 -5.24 -2.77 -4.60
C PHE A 103 -4.87 -3.05 -3.14
N GLY A 104 -5.46 -4.09 -2.58
CA GLY A 104 -5.06 -4.69 -1.33
C GLY A 104 -4.04 -5.80 -1.59
N THR A 105 -2.91 -5.74 -0.90
CA THR A 105 -1.87 -6.78 -0.91
C THR A 105 -1.33 -7.01 0.49
N GLN A 106 -0.79 -8.20 0.76
CA GLN A 106 -0.34 -8.55 2.10
C GLN A 106 0.96 -9.35 2.08
N ALA A 107 1.71 -9.28 3.17
CA ALA A 107 2.91 -10.07 3.39
C ALA A 107 2.93 -10.62 4.82
N ALA A 108 3.49 -11.83 4.97
CA ALA A 108 3.63 -12.47 6.26
C ALA A 108 4.74 -11.81 7.10
N LEU A 109 4.49 -11.65 8.39
CA LEU A 109 5.45 -11.22 9.39
C LEU A 109 5.87 -12.41 10.26
N ASP A 110 6.98 -12.27 10.96
CA ASP A 110 7.36 -13.23 12.01
C ASP A 110 6.54 -12.96 13.28
N SER A 111 5.49 -13.75 13.48
CA SER A 111 4.59 -13.63 14.64
C SER A 111 5.26 -13.97 15.97
N GLY A 112 6.46 -14.56 15.96
CA GLY A 112 7.29 -14.77 17.14
C GLY A 112 8.00 -13.50 17.62
N LYS A 113 8.10 -12.47 16.75
CA LYS A 113 8.89 -11.25 17.00
C LYS A 113 8.01 -10.02 17.17
N THR A 114 8.51 -9.06 17.92
CA THR A 114 7.85 -7.77 18.13
C THR A 114 8.29 -6.81 17.02
N LEU A 115 7.39 -6.51 16.09
CA LEU A 115 7.60 -5.50 15.05
C LEU A 115 7.75 -4.11 15.68
N GLN A 116 8.63 -3.29 15.14
CA GLN A 116 8.86 -1.91 15.59
C GLN A 116 8.62 -0.89 14.47
N SER A 117 9.08 -1.18 13.26
CA SER A 117 8.94 -0.28 12.12
C SER A 117 8.95 -1.03 10.79
N LEU A 118 8.49 -0.34 9.74
CA LEU A 118 8.54 -0.78 8.36
C LEU A 118 9.31 0.25 7.54
N SER A 119 10.34 -0.15 6.80
CA SER A 119 10.91 0.70 5.75
C SER A 119 10.18 0.46 4.44
N LEU A 120 9.75 1.56 3.82
CA LEU A 120 9.19 1.56 2.49
C LEU A 120 10.29 1.40 1.43
N PRO A 121 9.95 0.89 0.23
CA PRO A 121 10.88 0.88 -0.87
C PRO A 121 11.27 2.30 -1.29
N ASN A 122 12.40 2.44 -1.97
CA ASN A 122 12.79 3.69 -2.63
C ASN A 122 12.38 3.64 -4.10
N ASP A 123 11.07 3.59 -4.36
CA ASP A 123 10.48 3.64 -5.69
C ASP A 123 9.27 4.58 -5.64
N PRO A 124 9.40 5.83 -6.11
CA PRO A 124 8.34 6.83 -6.00
C PRO A 124 7.10 6.49 -6.82
N ARG A 125 7.15 5.47 -7.67
CA ARG A 125 5.94 4.97 -8.34
C ARG A 125 4.99 4.28 -7.39
N ALA A 126 5.43 3.86 -6.21
CA ALA A 126 4.63 3.14 -5.22
C ALA A 126 3.93 4.11 -4.26
N GLU A 127 2.60 4.08 -4.28
CA GLU A 127 1.74 4.96 -3.48
C GLU A 127 0.93 4.15 -2.47
N LEU A 128 1.13 4.46 -1.18
CA LEU A 128 0.48 3.77 -0.07
C LEU A 128 -0.64 4.62 0.51
N TYR A 129 -1.85 4.07 0.54
CA TYR A 129 -3.05 4.71 1.07
C TYR A 129 -3.40 4.24 2.48
N ALA A 130 -3.10 2.98 2.81
CA ALA A 130 -3.28 2.46 4.16
C ALA A 130 -2.34 1.30 4.48
N ILE A 131 -2.02 1.14 5.76
CA ILE A 131 -1.30 0.00 6.33
C ILE A 131 -2.08 -0.52 7.53
N THR A 132 -2.20 -1.84 7.65
CA THR A 132 -2.81 -2.49 8.81
C THR A 132 -1.97 -3.68 9.24
N LEU A 133 -1.88 -3.92 10.54
CA LEU A 133 -1.19 -5.07 11.14
C LEU A 133 -2.24 -6.01 11.74
N ALA A 134 -2.05 -7.32 11.53
CA ALA A 134 -2.95 -8.38 11.99
C ALA A 134 -2.15 -9.56 12.53
#